data_AF-A0A2T7EEC1-F1
#
_entry.id   AF-A0A2T7EEC1-F1
#
_cell.length_a   1.000
_cell.length_b   1.000
_cell.length_c   1.000
_cell.angle_alpha   90.00
_cell.angle_beta   90.00
_cell.angle_gamma   90.00
#
_symmetry.space_group_name_H-M   'P 1'
#
loop_
_entity.id
_entity.type
_entity.pdbx_description
1 polymer ?
#
loop_
_entity_poly.entity_id
_entity_poly.type
_entity_poly.pdbx_seq_one_letter_code
_entity_poly.pdbx_strand_id
1 'polypeptide(L)'
;MVVYDPAAASQQRDAKRARRPSADAGAVVPYDVQPINAVPLKAIASRLPRLAPAPAVPEEPPCLRRHILPALGLRDDLPVHFIDRKRVTGTDLDAHQNRFRIPTDGVLGRLRPILTPEELDAASLLHDPAPRPRRRPEPDELENIAAGDDSEAEHQEQGQTARKKRQGRRHGGLPVRLVDLAAGASGELLLSRWESTGGTVVKGEGYMGFVRRCSFREDDAVEIWAFKQRAVRLFGAAVCDESHLHLLIVRRGGSQSQRSSSASTAHAKSEG
;
A
#
# COMPACT_ATOMS: atom_id res chain seq x y z
N MET A 1 -7.08 -7.52 59.15
CA MET A 1 -7.61 -8.37 60.24
C MET A 1 -8.73 -9.20 59.62
N VAL A 2 -8.47 -10.41 59.10
CA VAL A 2 -8.47 -11.71 59.82
C VAL A 2 -9.90 -12.02 60.29
N VAL A 3 -10.61 -13.13 60.00
CA VAL A 3 -10.34 -14.45 59.37
C VAL A 3 -11.71 -15.18 59.26
N TYR A 4 -11.86 -16.08 58.27
CA TYR A 4 -12.54 -17.41 58.18
C TYR A 4 -13.73 -17.75 59.13
N ASP A 5 -14.81 -18.44 58.71
CA ASP A 5 -14.84 -19.91 58.45
C ASP A 5 -16.22 -20.35 57.83
N PRO A 6 -16.29 -21.39 56.97
CA PRO A 6 -17.48 -21.87 56.26
C PRO A 6 -18.09 -23.16 56.86
N ALA A 7 -19.41 -23.34 56.75
CA ALA A 7 -20.04 -24.62 57.05
C ALA A 7 -21.38 -24.79 56.32
N ALA A 8 -21.38 -25.61 55.26
CA ALA A 8 -22.55 -26.42 54.88
C ALA A 8 -22.15 -27.58 53.94
N ALA A 9 -22.09 -28.77 54.55
CA ALA A 9 -22.45 -30.09 54.01
C ALA A 9 -21.66 -30.68 52.81
N SER A 10 -20.65 -31.49 53.14
CA SER A 10 -20.27 -32.69 52.39
C SER A 10 -20.50 -33.92 53.27
N GLN A 11 -21.25 -34.92 52.80
CA GLN A 11 -21.16 -36.31 53.28
C GLN A 11 -21.98 -37.28 52.39
N GLN A 12 -21.42 -38.48 52.20
CA GLN A 12 -21.99 -39.74 51.65
C GLN A 12 -22.04 -39.86 50.11
N ARG A 13 -21.45 -40.87 49.46
CA ARG A 13 -21.21 -42.28 49.83
C ARG A 13 -20.05 -42.92 49.06
N ASP A 14 -19.31 -43.72 49.81
CA ASP A 14 -18.34 -44.74 49.38
C ASP A 14 -18.96 -45.98 48.74
N ALA A 15 -18.10 -46.67 47.98
CA ALA A 15 -17.99 -48.13 47.81
C ALA A 15 -19.13 -48.91 47.13
N LYS A 16 -18.87 -49.34 45.88
CA LYS A 16 -19.15 -50.74 45.49
C LYS A 16 -18.07 -51.30 44.56
N ARG A 17 -17.61 -52.49 44.97
CA ARG A 17 -16.39 -53.19 44.60
C ARG A 17 -16.73 -54.37 43.67
N ALA A 18 -15.86 -54.58 42.69
CA ALA A 18 -15.38 -55.84 42.10
C ALA A 18 -16.27 -56.80 41.27
N ARG A 19 -15.71 -57.07 40.07
CA ARG A 19 -15.37 -58.37 39.44
C ARG A 19 -16.48 -59.39 39.13
N ARG A 20 -16.71 -59.55 37.81
CA ARG A 20 -16.34 -60.67 36.89
C ARG A 20 -17.54 -61.10 36.02
N PRO A 21 -17.39 -61.15 34.68
CA PRO A 21 -18.35 -61.80 33.80
C PRO A 21 -18.03 -63.30 33.61
N SER A 22 -19.08 -64.10 33.45
CA SER A 22 -19.05 -65.50 33.03
C SER A 22 -19.45 -65.56 31.55
N ALA A 23 -18.64 -66.31 30.75
CA ALA A 23 -18.94 -67.15 29.58
C ALA A 23 -20.34 -67.04 28.92
N ASP A 24 -20.55 -67.12 27.61
CA ASP A 24 -19.76 -67.50 26.42
C ASP A 24 -20.66 -67.26 25.19
N ALA A 25 -20.08 -67.43 23.99
CA ALA A 25 -20.69 -67.70 22.69
C ALA A 25 -20.97 -66.52 21.74
N GLY A 26 -20.20 -66.50 20.64
CA GLY A 26 -20.76 -66.15 19.33
C GLY A 26 -19.88 -65.28 18.43
N ALA A 27 -19.24 -65.92 17.45
CA ALA A 27 -18.79 -65.39 16.16
C ALA A 27 -17.53 -64.49 16.12
N VAL A 28 -16.40 -65.08 15.73
CA VAL A 28 -15.22 -64.37 15.20
C VAL A 28 -15.38 -64.25 13.68
N VAL A 29 -15.52 -63.02 13.18
CA VAL A 29 -15.34 -62.70 11.76
C VAL A 29 -13.91 -62.19 11.59
N PRO A 30 -13.06 -62.82 10.73
CA PRO A 30 -11.72 -62.31 10.48
C PRO A 30 -11.81 -61.06 9.61
N TYR A 31 -11.52 -59.89 10.18
CA TYR A 31 -11.23 -58.70 9.41
C TYR A 31 -9.73 -58.68 9.08
N ASP A 32 -9.39 -58.97 7.82
CA ASP A 32 -8.08 -58.66 7.24
C ASP A 32 -7.92 -57.14 7.18
N VAL A 33 -7.42 -56.54 8.26
CA VAL A 33 -6.94 -55.16 8.25
C VAL A 33 -5.51 -55.20 7.72
N GLN A 34 -5.34 -54.84 6.43
CA GLN A 34 -4.00 -54.57 5.91
C GLN A 34 -3.33 -53.48 6.76
N PRO A 35 -2.05 -53.64 7.15
CA PRO A 35 -1.35 -52.62 7.91
C PRO A 35 -1.33 -51.31 7.14
N ILE A 36 -1.81 -50.23 7.77
CA ILE A 36 -1.61 -48.88 7.24
C ILE A 36 -0.11 -48.65 7.17
N ASN A 37 0.43 -48.56 5.95
CA ASN A 37 1.82 -48.20 5.70
C ASN A 37 2.05 -46.75 6.18
N ALA A 38 2.36 -46.60 7.46
CA ALA A 38 2.74 -45.34 8.05
C ALA A 38 4.10 -44.94 7.50
N VAL A 39 4.09 -44.12 6.44
CA VAL A 39 5.31 -43.52 5.91
C VAL A 39 5.87 -42.55 6.96
N PRO A 40 7.14 -42.70 7.39
CA PRO A 40 7.73 -41.78 8.36
C PRO A 40 7.67 -40.34 7.85
N LEU A 41 7.29 -39.39 8.71
CA LEU A 41 7.20 -37.95 8.37
C LEU A 41 8.46 -37.40 7.67
N LYS A 42 9.64 -37.98 7.96
CA LYS A 42 10.90 -37.64 7.27
C LYS A 42 10.90 -37.91 5.77
N ALA A 43 10.18 -38.94 5.31
CA ALA A 43 10.07 -39.26 3.88
C ALA A 43 9.11 -38.31 3.13
N ILE A 44 8.17 -37.68 3.83
CA ILE A 44 7.28 -36.65 3.26
C ILE A 44 8.00 -35.30 3.14
N ALA A 45 8.82 -34.95 4.14
CA ALA A 45 9.61 -33.71 4.13
C ALA A 45 10.56 -33.60 2.91
N SER A 46 11.00 -34.75 2.38
CA SER A 46 11.90 -34.82 1.22
C SER A 46 11.18 -34.59 -0.12
N ARG A 47 9.84 -34.59 -0.14
CA ARG A 47 9.00 -34.47 -1.34
C ARG A 47 8.28 -33.12 -1.45
N LEU A 48 8.41 -32.25 -0.46
CA LEU A 48 7.89 -30.89 -0.56
C LEU A 48 8.84 -30.06 -1.44
N PRO A 49 8.32 -29.35 -2.47
CA PRO A 49 9.10 -28.38 -3.20
C PRO A 49 9.75 -27.43 -2.20
N ARG A 50 11.06 -27.28 -2.28
CA ARG A 50 11.82 -26.35 -1.43
C ARG A 50 11.28 -24.96 -1.71
N LEU A 51 10.45 -24.43 -0.81
CA LEU A 51 9.83 -23.12 -0.95
C LEU A 51 10.97 -22.11 -1.11
N ALA A 52 10.97 -21.35 -2.21
CA ALA A 52 11.97 -20.31 -2.42
C ALA A 52 11.96 -19.38 -1.19
N PRO A 53 13.13 -18.96 -0.69
CA PRO A 53 13.18 -18.04 0.43
C PRO A 53 12.33 -16.81 0.09
N ALA A 54 11.45 -16.42 1.03
CA ALA A 54 10.61 -15.25 0.86
C ALA A 54 11.50 -14.05 0.49
N PRO A 55 11.12 -13.23 -0.50
CA PRO A 55 11.92 -12.08 -0.87
C PRO A 55 12.13 -11.21 0.37
N ALA A 56 13.39 -10.90 0.68
CA ALA A 56 13.72 -10.05 1.81
C ALA A 56 12.96 -8.73 1.69
N VAL A 57 12.21 -8.38 2.74
CA VAL A 57 11.59 -7.05 2.84
C VAL A 57 12.72 -6.03 2.79
N PRO A 58 12.64 -5.00 1.93
CA PRO A 58 13.65 -3.95 1.89
C PRO A 58 13.86 -3.33 3.28
N GLU A 59 15.08 -2.93 3.57
CA GLU A 59 15.39 -2.19 4.80
C GLU A 59 14.94 -0.73 4.66
N GLU A 60 14.44 -0.14 5.75
CA GLU A 60 14.05 1.27 5.76
C GLU A 60 15.23 2.18 5.39
N PRO A 61 15.01 3.29 4.67
CA PRO A 61 16.07 4.24 4.36
C PRO A 61 16.74 4.78 5.65
N PRO A 62 18.08 4.75 5.80
CA PRO A 62 18.75 5.07 7.07
C PRO A 62 18.48 6.48 7.62
N CYS A 63 18.20 7.44 6.74
CA CYS A 63 17.88 8.82 7.10
C CYS A 63 16.40 9.07 7.42
N LEU A 64 15.52 8.09 7.19
CA LEU A 64 14.08 8.25 7.39
C LEU A 64 13.75 8.62 8.83
N ARG A 65 14.21 7.79 9.78
CA ARG A 65 13.88 7.94 11.21
C ARG A 65 14.55 9.18 11.82
N ARG A 66 15.79 9.47 11.43
CA ARG A 66 16.62 10.53 12.04
C ARG A 66 16.36 11.93 11.49
N HIS A 67 15.93 12.04 10.23
CA HIS A 67 15.83 13.32 9.54
C HIS A 67 14.46 13.56 8.93
N ILE A 68 13.87 12.57 8.25
CA ILE A 68 12.62 12.76 7.52
C ILE A 68 11.42 12.86 8.47
N LEU A 69 11.23 11.90 9.38
CA LEU A 69 10.10 11.94 10.31
C LEU A 69 10.13 13.20 11.19
N PRO A 70 11.26 13.59 11.81
CA PRO A 70 11.34 14.83 12.58
C PRO A 70 11.09 16.09 11.76
N ALA A 71 11.61 16.17 10.52
CA ALA A 71 11.37 17.31 9.63
C ALA A 71 9.89 17.46 9.23
N LEU A 72 9.12 16.37 9.28
CA LEU A 72 7.67 16.36 9.05
C LEU A 72 6.85 16.55 10.34
N GLY A 73 7.51 16.69 11.50
CA GLY A 73 6.84 16.74 12.80
C GLY A 73 6.18 15.42 13.20
N LEU A 74 6.65 14.30 12.67
CA LEU A 74 6.11 12.96 12.92
C LEU A 74 6.94 12.23 13.98
N ARG A 75 6.29 11.31 14.69
CA ARG A 75 6.93 10.42 15.67
C ARG A 75 7.97 9.52 15.02
N ASP A 76 9.03 9.23 15.76
CA ASP A 76 10.14 8.39 15.34
C ASP A 76 9.82 6.89 15.37
N ASP A 77 8.79 6.47 16.12
CA ASP A 77 8.30 5.09 16.23
C ASP A 77 7.19 4.73 15.23
N LEU A 78 6.86 5.65 14.31
CA LEU A 78 5.78 5.48 13.34
C LEU A 78 5.96 4.25 12.45
N PRO A 79 4.94 3.40 12.20
CA PRO A 79 5.06 2.32 11.23
C PRO A 79 5.35 2.84 9.82
N VAL A 80 6.37 2.25 9.17
CA VAL A 80 6.78 2.58 7.81
C VAL A 80 6.67 1.32 6.97
N HIS A 81 5.98 1.43 5.83
CA HIS A 81 5.64 0.29 5.01
C HIS A 81 6.30 0.42 3.63
N PHE A 82 7.08 -0.57 3.24
CA PHE A 82 7.51 -0.69 1.85
C PHE A 82 6.26 -0.95 0.97
N ILE A 83 6.04 -0.13 -0.05
CA ILE A 83 4.89 -0.26 -0.94
C ILE A 83 5.27 -0.95 -2.22
N ASP A 84 6.27 -0.48 -2.94
CA ASP A 84 6.75 -1.19 -4.13
C ASP A 84 8.05 -0.61 -4.69
N ARG A 85 8.61 -1.31 -5.68
CA ARG A 85 9.63 -0.80 -6.59
C ARG A 85 9.01 -0.45 -7.93
N LYS A 86 9.49 0.62 -8.55
CA LYS A 86 9.21 0.89 -9.96
C LYS A 86 10.38 1.59 -10.64
N ARG A 87 10.31 1.65 -11.97
CA ARG A 87 11.07 2.62 -12.74
C ARG A 87 10.24 3.87 -12.92
N VAL A 88 10.87 5.03 -12.77
CA VAL A 88 10.27 6.31 -13.15
C VAL A 88 10.07 6.29 -14.66
N THR A 89 8.86 6.56 -15.12
CA THR A 89 8.56 6.61 -16.57
C THR A 89 8.41 8.05 -17.03
N GLY A 90 8.48 8.29 -18.35
CA GLY A 90 8.19 9.62 -18.92
C GLY A 90 6.85 10.19 -18.46
N THR A 91 5.83 9.34 -18.23
CA THR A 91 4.52 9.79 -17.72
C THR A 91 4.56 10.35 -16.29
N ASP A 92 5.54 9.93 -15.48
CA ASP A 92 5.75 10.48 -14.15
C ASP A 92 6.42 11.86 -14.20
N LEU A 93 7.19 12.15 -15.26
CA LEU A 93 7.92 13.41 -15.43
C LEU A 93 7.21 14.40 -16.38
N ASP A 94 6.12 13.98 -16.98
CA ASP A 94 5.35 14.75 -17.95
C ASP A 94 4.52 15.85 -17.27
N ALA A 95 4.81 17.11 -17.65
CA ALA A 95 4.15 18.28 -17.10
C ALA A 95 2.66 18.41 -17.45
N HIS A 96 2.23 17.80 -18.56
CA HIS A 96 0.84 17.78 -18.98
C HIS A 96 0.03 16.75 -18.19
N GLN A 97 0.62 15.59 -17.90
CA GLN A 97 0.00 14.53 -17.12
C GLN A 97 0.00 14.85 -15.62
N ASN A 98 1.11 15.45 -15.13
CA ASN A 98 1.27 16.01 -13.78
C ASN A 98 0.85 14.99 -12.70
N ARG A 99 1.35 13.75 -12.80
CA ARG A 99 0.93 12.62 -11.96
C ARG A 99 2.09 11.67 -11.69
N PHE A 100 2.06 11.01 -10.54
CA PHE A 100 2.95 9.89 -10.22
C PHE A 100 2.14 8.60 -10.08
N ARG A 101 2.49 7.54 -10.81
CA ARG A 101 1.76 6.27 -10.74
C ARG A 101 2.32 5.35 -9.66
N ILE A 102 1.47 4.83 -8.79
CA ILE A 102 1.87 3.79 -7.82
C ILE A 102 1.61 2.41 -8.45
N PRO A 103 2.57 1.47 -8.36
CA PRO A 103 2.37 0.10 -8.85
C PRO A 103 1.15 -0.58 -8.23
N THR A 104 0.36 -1.26 -9.06
CA THR A 104 -0.90 -1.86 -8.64
C THR A 104 -0.70 -2.94 -7.58
N ASP A 105 0.31 -3.80 -7.72
CA ASP A 105 0.57 -4.88 -6.76
C ASP A 105 0.93 -4.32 -5.38
N GLY A 106 1.81 -3.32 -5.33
CA GLY A 106 2.12 -2.59 -4.10
C GLY A 106 0.90 -1.91 -3.47
N VAL A 107 0.01 -1.33 -4.29
CA VAL A 107 -1.24 -0.75 -3.79
C VAL A 107 -2.11 -1.81 -3.15
N LEU A 108 -2.36 -2.92 -3.86
CA LEU A 108 -3.28 -3.97 -3.40
C LEU A 108 -2.74 -4.71 -2.17
N GLY A 109 -1.46 -5.08 -2.20
CA GLY A 109 -0.85 -5.92 -1.16
C GLY A 109 -0.33 -5.16 0.07
N ARG A 110 0.03 -3.88 -0.06
CA ARG A 110 0.76 -3.15 0.99
C ARG A 110 0.20 -1.78 1.33
N LEU A 111 -0.35 -1.04 0.36
CA LEU A 111 -0.97 0.26 0.64
C LEU A 111 -2.39 0.12 1.19
N ARG A 112 -3.26 -0.70 0.57
CA ARG A 112 -4.64 -0.88 1.02
C ARG A 112 -4.74 -1.29 2.50
N PRO A 113 -3.93 -2.24 3.00
CA PRO A 113 -4.03 -2.69 4.40
C PRO A 113 -3.71 -1.62 5.44
N ILE A 114 -3.02 -0.53 5.09
CA ILE A 114 -2.65 0.53 6.05
C ILE A 114 -3.65 1.69 6.09
N LEU A 115 -4.63 1.69 5.19
CA LEU A 115 -5.65 2.72 5.06
C LEU A 115 -6.94 2.31 5.79
N THR A 116 -7.64 3.30 6.36
CA THR A 116 -8.98 3.09 6.92
C THR A 116 -10.02 2.95 5.81
N PRO A 117 -11.22 2.43 6.10
CA PRO A 117 -12.30 2.36 5.11
C PRO A 117 -12.63 3.71 4.47
N GLU A 118 -12.62 4.79 5.24
CA GLU A 118 -12.87 6.16 4.75
C GLU A 118 -11.77 6.64 3.81
N GLU A 119 -10.52 6.29 4.10
CA GLU A 119 -9.38 6.64 3.25
C GLU A 119 -9.35 5.80 1.97
N LEU A 120 -9.72 4.53 2.07
CA LEU A 120 -9.89 3.66 0.91
C LEU A 120 -11.01 4.20 0.02
N ASP A 121 -12.10 4.69 0.58
CA ASP A 121 -13.19 5.31 -0.18
C ASP A 121 -12.71 6.59 -0.88
N ALA A 122 -12.05 7.48 -0.12
CA ALA A 122 -11.48 8.72 -0.64
C ALA A 122 -10.47 8.46 -1.76
N ALA A 123 -9.68 7.39 -1.68
CA ALA A 123 -8.72 6.98 -2.71
C ALA A 123 -9.34 6.14 -3.85
N SER A 124 -10.65 5.82 -3.80
CA SER A 124 -11.33 4.92 -4.73
C SER A 124 -10.70 3.51 -4.79
N LEU A 125 -10.31 3.00 -3.62
CA LEU A 125 -9.62 1.71 -3.40
C LEU A 125 -10.46 0.68 -2.62
N LEU A 126 -11.68 1.00 -2.20
CA LEU A 126 -12.55 0.05 -1.48
C LEU A 126 -12.84 -1.21 -2.29
N HIS A 127 -13.20 -1.04 -3.56
CA HIS A 127 -13.61 -2.15 -4.43
C HIS A 127 -12.51 -2.51 -5.44
N ASP A 128 -12.32 -3.81 -5.63
CA ASP A 128 -11.61 -4.29 -6.81
C ASP A 128 -12.47 -4.05 -8.04
N PRO A 129 -11.88 -3.64 -9.17
CA PRO A 129 -12.65 -3.26 -10.33
C PRO A 129 -13.28 -4.54 -10.86
N ALA A 130 -14.62 -4.60 -10.84
CA ALA A 130 -15.32 -5.60 -11.63
C ALA A 130 -14.80 -5.48 -13.08
N PRO A 131 -14.48 -6.59 -13.77
CA PRO A 131 -14.11 -6.54 -15.18
C PRO A 131 -15.29 -5.94 -15.94
N ARG A 132 -15.18 -4.69 -16.39
CA ARG A 132 -16.24 -4.10 -17.21
C ARG A 132 -16.19 -4.78 -18.58
N PRO A 133 -17.30 -5.37 -19.07
CA PRO A 133 -17.37 -5.80 -20.46
C PRO A 133 -17.13 -4.57 -21.34
N ARG A 134 -16.20 -4.69 -22.28
CA ARG A 134 -15.90 -3.66 -23.28
C ARG A 134 -17.18 -3.40 -24.09
N ARG A 135 -17.92 -2.33 -23.80
CA ARG A 135 -18.97 -1.88 -24.71
C ARG A 135 -18.28 -1.38 -25.99
N ARG A 136 -18.51 -2.08 -27.10
CA ARG A 136 -18.28 -1.52 -28.44
C ARG A 136 -19.18 -0.28 -28.58
N PRO A 137 -18.71 0.81 -29.20
CA PRO A 137 -19.62 1.86 -29.64
C PRO A 137 -20.61 1.25 -30.63
N GLU A 138 -21.91 1.32 -30.31
CA GLU A 138 -22.99 1.04 -31.26
C GLU A 138 -22.96 2.13 -32.35
N PRO A 139 -22.99 1.78 -33.64
CA PRO A 139 -23.01 2.75 -34.73
C PRO A 139 -24.44 3.22 -34.99
N ASP A 140 -24.97 4.12 -34.17
CA ASP A 140 -26.34 4.66 -34.35
C ASP A 140 -26.45 6.16 -34.06
N GLU A 141 -25.42 6.94 -34.44
CA GLU A 141 -25.49 8.41 -34.49
C GLU A 141 -24.92 8.98 -35.80
N LEU A 142 -25.21 8.34 -36.94
CA LEU A 142 -24.83 8.86 -38.28
C LEU A 142 -26.01 9.12 -39.23
N GLU A 143 -27.27 8.99 -38.80
CA GLU A 143 -28.44 9.18 -39.68
C GLU A 143 -29.22 10.49 -39.50
N ASN A 144 -28.64 11.54 -38.89
CA ASN A 144 -29.31 12.85 -38.77
C ASN A 144 -28.52 14.01 -39.39
N ILE A 145 -27.81 13.79 -40.51
CA ILE A 145 -27.27 14.87 -41.35
C ILE A 145 -27.46 14.52 -42.84
N ALA A 146 -28.71 14.41 -43.28
CA ALA A 146 -29.04 14.42 -44.72
C ALA A 146 -30.53 14.79 -44.94
N ALA A 147 -30.84 16.10 -45.00
CA ALA A 147 -31.88 16.69 -45.87
C ALA A 147 -32.12 18.16 -45.46
N GLY A 148 -31.74 19.10 -46.33
CA GLY A 148 -32.02 20.53 -46.15
C GLY A 148 -31.18 21.39 -47.09
N ASP A 149 -31.78 21.65 -48.25
CA ASP A 149 -31.28 22.27 -49.49
C ASP A 149 -30.97 23.78 -49.39
N ASP A 150 -30.24 24.26 -50.40
CA ASP A 150 -29.54 25.54 -50.57
C ASP A 150 -30.36 26.84 -50.47
N SER A 151 -29.77 27.90 -49.88
CA SER A 151 -29.92 29.31 -50.29
C SER A 151 -28.87 30.21 -49.63
N GLU A 152 -28.10 30.91 -50.47
CA GLU A 152 -27.06 31.89 -50.14
C GLU A 152 -27.66 33.22 -49.61
N ALA A 153 -26.99 33.85 -48.63
CA ALA A 153 -26.61 35.28 -48.62
C ALA A 153 -26.33 35.82 -47.20
N GLU A 154 -25.22 36.56 -47.13
CA GLU A 154 -24.59 37.33 -46.07
C GLU A 154 -25.51 38.08 -45.09
N HIS A 155 -25.23 37.99 -43.78
CA HIS A 155 -24.80 39.13 -42.92
C HIS A 155 -24.51 38.70 -41.48
N GLN A 156 -23.38 39.23 -40.99
CA GLN A 156 -22.98 39.58 -39.61
C GLN A 156 -23.91 39.18 -38.44
N GLU A 157 -23.36 38.49 -37.44
CA GLU A 157 -23.02 39.06 -36.12
C GLU A 157 -22.82 37.96 -35.06
N GLN A 158 -21.72 38.12 -34.31
CA GLN A 158 -21.58 37.80 -32.89
C GLN A 158 -22.16 36.47 -32.36
N GLY A 159 -21.29 35.47 -32.32
CA GLY A 159 -21.53 34.24 -31.59
C GLY A 159 -20.25 33.56 -31.15
N GLN A 160 -19.35 34.27 -30.45
CA GLN A 160 -18.29 33.63 -29.67
C GLN A 160 -18.92 32.79 -28.55
N THR A 161 -19.45 31.62 -28.89
CA THR A 161 -19.68 30.57 -27.92
C THR A 161 -18.31 29.99 -27.59
N ALA A 162 -17.63 30.67 -26.67
CA ALA A 162 -16.48 30.15 -25.97
C ALA A 162 -16.86 28.74 -25.51
N ARG A 163 -16.33 27.72 -26.20
CA ARG A 163 -16.42 26.33 -25.77
C ARG A 163 -15.91 26.32 -24.35
N LYS A 164 -16.83 26.26 -23.38
CA LYS A 164 -16.50 26.08 -21.97
C LYS A 164 -15.61 24.85 -21.95
N LYS A 165 -14.30 25.06 -21.77
CA LYS A 165 -13.36 23.99 -21.49
C LYS A 165 -14.03 23.21 -20.37
N ARG A 166 -14.48 21.99 -20.69
CA ARG A 166 -15.04 21.07 -19.71
C ARG A 166 -13.99 20.98 -18.62
N GLN A 167 -14.25 21.68 -17.51
CA GLN A 167 -13.39 21.63 -16.36
C GLN A 167 -13.31 20.17 -16.00
N GLY A 168 -12.12 19.59 -16.11
CA GLY A 168 -11.91 18.17 -15.85
C GLY A 168 -12.59 17.81 -14.53
N ARG A 169 -13.29 16.68 -14.51
CA ARG A 169 -13.99 16.15 -13.34
C ARG A 169 -13.07 16.33 -12.14
N ARG A 170 -13.52 17.02 -11.08
CA ARG A 170 -12.75 17.10 -9.83
C ARG A 170 -12.67 15.67 -9.31
N HIS A 171 -11.58 14.99 -9.63
CA HIS A 171 -11.28 13.68 -9.09
C HIS A 171 -11.01 13.93 -7.61
N GLY A 172 -11.94 13.52 -6.75
CA GLY A 172 -11.67 13.38 -5.33
C GLY A 172 -10.43 12.49 -5.11
N GLY A 173 -9.88 12.52 -3.92
CA GLY A 173 -8.72 11.72 -3.59
C GLY A 173 -8.37 11.82 -2.12
N LEU A 174 -7.64 10.82 -1.64
CA LEU A 174 -7.04 10.86 -0.32
C LEU A 174 -5.92 11.91 -0.30
N PRO A 175 -5.91 12.88 0.63
CA PRO A 175 -4.81 13.83 0.77
C PRO A 175 -3.50 13.14 1.12
N VAL A 176 -2.46 13.38 0.31
CA VAL A 176 -1.12 12.80 0.48
C VAL A 176 -0.03 13.85 0.30
N ARG A 177 1.18 13.53 0.78
CA ARG A 177 2.41 14.27 0.48
C ARG A 177 3.45 13.31 -0.10
N LEU A 178 4.02 13.68 -1.23
CA LEU A 178 5.23 13.01 -1.72
C LEU A 178 6.43 13.54 -0.95
N VAL A 179 7.37 12.68 -0.64
CA VAL A 179 8.59 13.03 0.07
C VAL A 179 9.77 12.49 -0.74
N ASP A 180 10.80 13.29 -0.90
CA ASP A 180 12.11 12.86 -1.40
C ASP A 180 13.18 13.25 -0.38
N LEU A 181 14.26 12.48 -0.33
CA LEU A 181 15.32 12.66 0.65
C LEU A 181 16.05 13.99 0.52
N ALA A 182 16.13 14.56 -0.69
CA ALA A 182 16.79 15.83 -0.95
C ALA A 182 15.77 16.98 -1.09
N ALA A 183 14.63 16.74 -1.74
CA ALA A 183 13.65 17.77 -2.04
C ALA A 183 12.68 18.09 -0.88
N GLY A 184 12.68 17.26 0.17
CA GLY A 184 11.73 17.34 1.27
C GLY A 184 10.32 16.92 0.84
N ALA A 185 9.31 17.43 1.53
CA ALA A 185 7.91 17.15 1.18
C ALA A 185 7.37 18.03 0.04
N SER A 186 6.44 17.48 -0.71
CA SER A 186 5.53 18.25 -1.57
C SER A 186 4.51 19.02 -0.71
N GLY A 187 3.78 19.92 -1.38
CA GLY A 187 2.48 20.36 -0.86
C GLY A 187 1.47 19.22 -0.84
N GLU A 188 0.22 19.54 -0.53
CA GLU A 188 -0.87 18.57 -0.55
C GLU A 188 -1.17 18.13 -1.99
N LEU A 189 -1.19 16.81 -2.18
CA LEU A 189 -1.57 16.15 -3.43
C LEU A 189 -2.72 15.18 -3.12
N LEU A 190 -3.35 14.66 -4.16
CA LEU A 190 -4.46 13.72 -4.07
C LEU A 190 -4.06 12.37 -4.63
N LEU A 191 -4.23 11.33 -3.83
CA LEU A 191 -4.13 9.93 -4.25
C LEU A 191 -5.51 9.44 -4.66
N SER A 192 -5.66 8.99 -5.89
CA SER A 192 -6.89 8.32 -6.34
C SER A 192 -6.64 7.24 -7.37
N ARG A 193 -7.47 6.21 -7.35
CA ARG A 193 -7.56 5.23 -8.42
C ARG A 193 -8.43 5.76 -9.54
N TRP A 194 -7.90 5.72 -10.76
CA TRP A 194 -8.66 6.15 -11.94
C TRP A 194 -9.45 4.97 -12.51
N GLU A 195 -10.77 5.12 -12.63
CA GLU A 195 -11.64 4.08 -13.20
C GLU A 195 -11.27 3.70 -14.64
N SER A 196 -10.83 4.66 -15.46
CA SER A 196 -10.57 4.45 -16.89
C SER A 196 -9.32 3.62 -17.15
N THR A 197 -8.28 3.75 -16.33
CA THR A 197 -7.00 3.05 -16.49
C THR A 197 -6.78 1.97 -15.43
N GLY A 198 -7.62 1.93 -14.39
CA GLY A 198 -7.46 1.09 -13.21
C GLY A 198 -6.26 1.45 -12.33
N GLY A 199 -5.45 2.44 -12.74
CA GLY A 199 -4.21 2.81 -12.09
C GLY A 199 -4.41 3.79 -10.93
N THR A 200 -3.65 3.59 -9.86
CA THR A 200 -3.58 4.51 -8.72
C THR A 200 -2.52 5.56 -8.97
N VAL A 201 -2.91 6.83 -8.87
CA VAL A 201 -2.03 7.96 -9.14
C VAL A 201 -2.09 9.01 -8.05
N VAL A 202 -0.96 9.67 -7.82
CA VAL A 202 -0.86 10.88 -7.02
C VAL A 202 -0.81 12.07 -7.96
N LYS A 203 -1.70 13.03 -7.79
CA LYS A 203 -1.80 14.24 -8.63
C LYS A 203 -2.27 15.42 -7.79
N GLY A 204 -1.80 16.62 -8.14
CA GLY A 204 -2.26 17.84 -7.48
C GLY A 204 -1.43 19.04 -7.88
N GLU A 205 -1.86 20.20 -7.38
CA GLU A 205 -1.09 21.43 -7.50
C GLU A 205 0.25 21.27 -6.78
N GLY A 206 1.34 21.73 -7.40
CA GLY A 206 2.68 21.60 -6.83
C GLY A 206 3.41 20.29 -7.12
N TYR A 207 2.79 19.29 -7.78
CA TYR A 207 3.49 18.06 -8.19
C TYR A 207 4.71 18.36 -9.08
N MET A 208 4.56 19.13 -10.17
CA MET A 208 5.72 19.53 -10.99
C MET A 208 6.75 20.36 -10.22
N GLY A 209 6.31 21.17 -9.25
CA GLY A 209 7.24 21.89 -8.37
C GLY A 209 8.09 20.94 -7.54
N PHE A 210 7.48 19.86 -7.02
CA PHE A 210 8.17 18.79 -6.33
C PHE A 210 9.11 18.01 -7.26
N VAL A 211 8.63 17.57 -8.43
CA VAL A 211 9.46 16.82 -9.40
C VAL A 211 10.70 17.60 -9.82
N ARG A 212 10.59 18.92 -10.05
CA ARG A 212 11.75 19.77 -10.39
C ARG A 212 12.80 19.87 -9.29
N ARG A 213 12.40 19.72 -8.02
CA ARG A 213 13.32 19.68 -6.88
C ARG A 213 13.93 18.29 -6.67
N CYS A 214 13.24 17.26 -7.15
CA CYS A 214 13.76 15.90 -7.14
C CYS A 214 14.83 15.73 -8.22
N SER A 215 15.74 14.79 -8.00
CA SER A 215 16.78 14.44 -8.98
C SER A 215 16.41 13.22 -9.83
N PHE A 216 15.11 12.89 -9.92
CA PHE A 216 14.62 11.74 -10.66
C PHE A 216 14.76 11.95 -12.16
N ARG A 217 15.19 10.89 -12.84
CA ARG A 217 15.25 10.78 -14.30
C ARG A 217 14.38 9.61 -14.75
N GLU A 218 14.01 9.62 -16.02
CA GLU A 218 13.37 8.46 -16.63
C GLU A 218 14.30 7.23 -16.45
N ASP A 219 13.68 6.07 -16.23
CA ASP A 219 14.30 4.79 -15.91
C ASP A 219 15.00 4.66 -14.55
N ASP A 220 15.04 5.72 -13.73
CA ASP A 220 15.52 5.61 -12.35
C ASP A 220 14.71 4.56 -11.59
N ALA A 221 15.41 3.60 -10.97
CA ALA A 221 14.78 2.64 -10.07
C ALA A 221 14.49 3.33 -8.73
N VAL A 222 13.22 3.38 -8.35
CA VAL A 222 12.77 3.98 -7.09
C VAL A 222 12.04 2.97 -6.22
N GLU A 223 12.21 3.14 -4.91
CA GLU A 223 11.45 2.47 -3.88
C GLU A 223 10.42 3.43 -3.31
N ILE A 224 9.19 2.95 -3.13
CA ILE A 224 8.07 3.70 -2.60
C ILE A 224 7.78 3.17 -1.21
N TRP A 225 7.79 4.07 -0.24
CA TRP A 225 7.49 3.80 1.15
C TRP A 225 6.30 4.64 1.59
N ALA A 226 5.45 4.11 2.46
CA ALA A 226 4.28 4.81 2.98
C ALA A 226 4.26 4.81 4.50
N PHE A 227 3.87 5.94 5.07
CA PHE A 227 3.67 6.09 6.51
C PHE A 227 2.62 7.17 6.79
N LYS A 228 1.85 6.96 7.85
CA LYS A 228 0.80 7.90 8.29
C LYS A 228 0.66 7.85 9.81
N GLN A 229 0.79 9.00 10.46
CA GLN A 229 0.53 9.14 11.88
C GLN A 229 -0.96 9.20 12.14
N ARG A 230 -1.45 8.28 12.97
CA ARG A 230 -2.82 8.28 13.47
C ARG A 230 -2.91 9.15 14.71
N ALA A 231 -4.05 9.82 14.89
CA ALA A 231 -4.30 10.54 16.13
C ALA A 231 -4.33 9.55 17.29
N VAL A 232 -3.55 9.83 18.33
CA VAL A 232 -3.56 9.05 19.57
C VAL A 232 -4.07 9.94 20.68
N ARG A 233 -5.12 9.48 21.36
CA ARG A 233 -5.67 10.15 22.54
C ARG A 233 -5.46 9.26 23.75
N LEU A 234 -4.80 9.79 24.77
CA LEU A 234 -4.65 9.13 26.07
C LEU A 234 -5.39 9.97 27.11
N PHE A 235 -6.31 9.34 27.84
CA PHE A 235 -7.14 10.01 28.85
C PHE A 235 -7.88 11.26 28.33
N GLY A 236 -8.32 11.23 27.07
CA GLY A 236 -9.02 12.35 26.42
C GLY A 236 -8.11 13.46 25.86
N ALA A 237 -6.84 13.51 26.25
CA ALA A 237 -5.85 14.44 25.71
C ALA A 237 -5.21 13.89 24.42
N ALA A 238 -5.05 14.75 23.41
CA ALA A 238 -4.34 14.40 22.19
C ALA A 238 -2.83 14.34 22.46
N VAL A 239 -2.25 13.16 22.23
CA VAL A 239 -0.79 12.93 22.35
C VAL A 239 -0.10 13.22 21.02
N CYS A 240 -0.77 12.90 19.91
CA CYS A 240 -0.32 13.25 18.58
C CYS A 240 -1.52 13.44 17.66
N ASP A 241 -1.41 14.39 16.73
CA ASP A 241 -2.43 14.66 15.73
C ASP A 241 -2.30 13.71 14.53
N GLU A 242 -3.39 13.58 13.79
CA GLU A 242 -3.42 12.81 12.54
C GLU A 242 -2.68 13.56 11.43
N SER A 243 -1.83 12.85 10.70
CA SER A 243 -1.10 13.41 9.56
C SER A 243 -1.78 13.06 8.23
N HIS A 244 -1.36 13.73 7.15
CA HIS A 244 -1.58 13.19 5.81
C HIS A 244 -0.86 11.84 5.65
N LEU A 245 -1.26 11.07 4.63
CA LEU A 245 -0.46 9.94 4.18
C LEU A 245 0.79 10.46 3.45
N HIS A 246 1.96 10.03 3.89
CA HIS A 246 3.22 10.39 3.26
C HIS A 246 3.72 9.23 2.40
N LEU A 247 4.16 9.55 1.19
CA LEU A 247 4.77 8.62 0.26
C LEU A 247 6.21 9.06 0.01
N LEU A 248 7.17 8.37 0.63
CA LEU A 248 8.58 8.60 0.42
C LEU A 248 9.05 7.83 -0.81
N ILE A 249 9.60 8.56 -1.78
CA ILE A 249 10.17 8.01 -3.00
C ILE A 249 11.69 8.09 -2.86
N VAL A 250 12.36 6.94 -2.84
CA VAL A 250 13.81 6.85 -2.69
C VAL A 250 14.41 6.29 -3.96
N ARG A 251 15.36 7.02 -4.56
CA ARG A 251 16.15 6.46 -5.66
C ARG A 251 17.07 5.36 -5.14
N ARG A 252 16.98 4.18 -5.74
CA ARG A 252 17.86 3.05 -5.45
C ARG A 252 19.19 3.26 -6.17
N GLY A 253 20.21 3.66 -5.42
CA GLY A 253 21.58 3.78 -5.94
C GLY A 253 22.29 2.43 -5.97
N GLY A 254 22.97 2.12 -7.07
CA GLY A 254 24.18 1.30 -7.00
C GLY A 254 25.20 2.09 -6.19
N SER A 255 25.57 1.58 -5.02
CA SER A 255 26.57 2.14 -4.10
C SER A 255 26.29 3.61 -3.70
N GLN A 256 25.65 3.79 -2.54
CA GLN A 256 25.86 5.00 -1.74
C GLN A 256 27.36 5.07 -1.41
N SER A 257 28.15 5.74 -2.26
CA SER A 257 29.46 6.22 -1.85
C SER A 257 29.22 7.19 -0.71
N GLN A 258 29.51 6.75 0.50
CA GLN A 258 29.85 7.62 1.61
C GLN A 258 30.88 8.61 1.08
N ARG A 259 30.45 9.83 0.74
CA ARG A 259 31.35 10.98 0.78
C ARG A 259 31.43 11.39 2.24
N SER A 260 32.12 10.54 3.02
CA SER A 260 32.73 10.98 4.26
C SER A 260 33.77 12.02 3.86
N SER A 261 33.52 13.23 4.33
CA SER A 261 34.46 14.33 4.37
C SER A 261 35.74 13.89 5.10
N SER A 262 36.76 13.46 4.36
CA SER A 262 38.13 13.49 4.87
C SER A 262 38.65 14.91 4.67
N ALA A 263 38.51 15.73 5.71
CA ALA A 263 39.27 16.96 5.83
C ALA A 263 40.76 16.59 5.78
N SER A 264 41.43 17.04 4.72
CA SER A 264 42.89 16.94 4.60
C SER A 264 43.49 17.97 5.55
N THR A 265 43.82 17.53 6.76
CA THR A 265 44.76 18.25 7.64
C THR A 265 46.15 18.00 7.08
N ALA A 266 46.65 18.94 6.29
CA ALA A 266 48.04 18.98 5.88
C ALA A 266 48.91 19.23 7.12
N HIS A 267 49.58 18.19 7.59
CA HIS A 267 50.63 18.28 8.60
C HIS A 267 51.84 18.99 8.00
N ALA A 268 52.16 20.16 8.52
CA ALA A 268 53.48 20.76 8.41
C ALA A 268 54.50 19.86 9.12
N LYS A 269 55.54 19.44 8.40
CA LYS A 269 56.90 19.15 8.88
C LYS A 269 57.80 18.75 7.70
N SER A 270 58.72 19.63 7.35
CA SER A 270 60.05 19.26 6.84
C SER A 270 60.98 20.44 7.08
N GLU A 271 61.95 20.21 7.96
CA GLU A 271 63.11 21.06 8.20
C GLU A 271 64.05 21.05 6.98
N GLY A 272 64.85 22.11 6.90
CA GLY A 272 65.89 22.38 5.91
C GLY A 272 66.33 23.83 6.04
#